data_AF-A0A392NQ67-F1
#
_entry.id   AF-A0A392NQ67-F1
#
_cell.length_a   1.000
_cell.length_b   1.000
_cell.length_c   1.000
_cell.angle_alpha   90.00
_cell.angle_beta   90.00
_cell.angle_gamma   90.00
#
_symmetry.space_group_name_H-M   'P 1'
#
loop_
_entity.id
_entity.type
_entity.pdbx_description
1 polymer ?
#
loop_
_entity_poly.entity_id
_entity_poly.type
_entity_poly.pdbx_seq_one_letter_code
_entity_poly.pdbx_strand_id
1 'polypeptide(L)'
;MSLLAVGQLGNTYLLHGELKLKISRELRTLLSGSTRPSSAKHSRISKELRNKISSKDEAMQLLIDVCEECEELLVNAGRKYRLALSIDSNDVRALYNWGLALSFRGQLIADIGPGAAFEAERVFLAAIDKFDAMLLKGNVYAPD
;
A
#
# COMPACT_ATOMS: atom_id res chain seq x y z
N MET A 1 12.03 0.49 23.61
CA MET A 1 12.04 0.73 22.14
C MET A 1 11.24 2.01 21.89
N SER A 2 11.71 2.93 21.03
CA SER A 2 11.04 4.24 20.85
C SER A 2 9.80 4.13 19.96
N LEU A 3 8.64 4.53 20.48
CA LEU A 3 7.37 4.60 19.72
C LEU A 3 7.52 5.42 18.45
N LEU A 4 8.13 6.61 18.56
CA LEU A 4 8.37 7.49 17.43
C LEU A 4 9.24 6.83 16.37
N ALA A 5 10.36 6.21 16.76
CA ALA A 5 11.27 5.59 15.81
C ALA A 5 10.60 4.41 15.07
N VAL A 6 9.84 3.58 15.79
CA VAL A 6 9.09 2.46 15.20
C VAL A 6 8.01 2.97 14.24
N GLY A 7 7.27 4.01 14.64
CA GLY A 7 6.23 4.63 13.82
C GLY A 7 6.80 5.23 12.54
N GLN A 8 7.91 5.98 12.63
CA GLN A 8 8.55 6.57 11.44
C GLN A 8 9.08 5.51 10.48
N LEU A 9 9.69 4.43 11.00
CA LEU A 9 10.11 3.31 10.16
C LEU A 9 8.91 2.64 9.45
N GLY A 10 7.79 2.49 10.16
CA GLY A 10 6.54 2.01 9.56
C GLY A 10 6.05 2.92 8.42
N ASN A 11 6.08 4.24 8.63
CA ASN A 11 5.68 5.22 7.61
C ASN A 11 6.55 5.17 6.37
N THR A 12 7.86 4.99 6.53
CA THR A 12 8.77 4.84 5.39
C THR A 12 8.43 3.59 4.57
N TYR A 13 8.16 2.46 5.23
CA TYR A 13 7.70 1.25 4.54
C TYR A 13 6.36 1.47 3.82
N LEU A 14 5.40 2.13 4.47
CA LEU A 14 4.09 2.44 3.89
C LEU A 14 4.21 3.28 2.61
N LEU A 15 4.96 4.39 2.67
CA LEU A 15 5.13 5.30 1.53
C LEU A 15 5.91 4.64 0.39
N HIS A 16 6.90 3.81 0.70
CA HIS A 16 7.61 3.05 -0.33
C HIS A 16 6.70 1.99 -0.98
N GLY A 17 5.87 1.30 -0.18
CA GLY A 17 4.85 0.38 -0.70
C GLY A 17 3.83 1.09 -1.60
N GLU A 18 3.36 2.27 -1.22
CA GLU A 18 2.46 3.08 -2.06
C GLU A 18 3.10 3.44 -3.41
N LEU A 19 4.38 3.82 -3.40
CA LEU A 19 5.13 4.09 -4.62
C LEU A 19 5.21 2.84 -5.52
N LYS A 20 5.52 1.68 -4.94
CA LYS A 20 5.60 0.41 -5.69
C LYS A 20 4.24 0.00 -6.25
N LEU A 21 3.16 0.16 -5.48
CA LEU A 21 1.79 -0.03 -5.98
C LEU A 21 1.51 0.85 -7.20
N LYS A 22 1.90 2.13 -7.15
CA LYS A 22 1.74 3.05 -8.28
C LYS A 22 2.53 2.61 -9.51
N ILE A 23 3.80 2.22 -9.34
CA ILE A 23 4.62 1.71 -10.44
C ILE A 23 4.00 0.45 -11.04
N SER A 24 3.48 -0.47 -10.21
CA SER A 24 2.83 -1.70 -10.66
C SER A 24 1.61 -1.43 -11.55
N ARG A 25 0.84 -0.38 -11.25
CA ARG A 25 -0.31 0.05 -12.06
C ARG A 25 0.14 0.64 -13.39
N GLU A 26 1.19 1.45 -13.39
CA GLU A 26 1.75 1.99 -14.62
C GLU A 26 2.30 0.87 -15.53
N LEU A 27 3.00 -0.13 -14.98
CA LEU A 27 3.42 -1.32 -15.72
C LEU A 27 2.25 -2.09 -16.31
N ARG A 28 1.18 -2.33 -15.54
CA ARG A 28 -0.05 -2.96 -16.06
C ARG A 28 -0.68 -2.16 -17.20
N THR A 29 -0.70 -0.83 -17.13
CA THR A 29 -1.21 0.01 -18.23
C THR A 29 -0.33 -0.05 -19.49
N LEU A 30 1.00 -0.10 -19.32
CA LEU A 30 1.94 -0.27 -20.43
C LEU A 30 1.73 -1.63 -21.12
N LEU A 31 1.60 -2.70 -20.34
CA LEU A 31 1.37 -4.06 -20.83
C LEU A 31 0.01 -4.23 -21.53
N SER A 32 -1.01 -3.49 -21.07
CA SER A 32 -2.37 -3.55 -21.63
C SER A 32 -2.56 -2.67 -22.87
N GLY A 33 -1.58 -1.81 -23.22
CA GLY A 33 -1.68 -0.90 -24.37
C GLY A 33 -2.77 0.18 -24.25
N SER A 34 -3.41 0.31 -23.08
CA SER A 34 -4.51 1.25 -22.86
C SER A 34 -3.99 2.64 -22.50
N THR A 35 -4.07 3.58 -23.44
CA THR A 35 -3.74 4.99 -23.19
C THR A 35 -4.89 5.67 -22.43
N ARG A 36 -4.92 5.57 -21.10
CA ARG A 36 -5.79 6.46 -20.31
C ARG A 36 -5.17 7.87 -20.27
N PRO A 37 -5.97 8.95 -20.37
CA PRO A 37 -5.47 10.31 -20.16
C PRO A 37 -5.07 10.44 -18.69
N SER A 38 -3.79 10.24 -18.41
CA SER A 38 -3.27 10.25 -17.05
C SER A 38 -3.08 11.69 -16.59
N SER A 39 -3.45 12.02 -15.35
CA SER A 39 -3.19 13.35 -14.76
C SER A 39 -1.70 13.71 -14.89
N ALA A 40 -1.37 15.00 -14.99
CA ALA A 40 -0.04 15.49 -15.38
C ALA A 40 1.16 14.87 -14.62
N LYS A 41 0.95 14.37 -13.39
CA LYS A 41 1.97 13.70 -12.57
C LYS A 41 2.29 12.27 -13.02
N HIS A 42 1.32 11.55 -13.60
CA HIS A 42 1.50 10.19 -14.14
C HIS A 42 2.27 10.17 -15.46
N SER A 43 2.28 11.29 -16.18
CA SER A 43 3.03 11.45 -17.43
C SER A 43 4.54 11.23 -17.25
N ARG A 44 5.13 11.65 -16.12
CA ARG A 44 6.59 11.62 -15.93
C ARG A 44 7.14 10.22 -15.60
N ILE A 45 6.53 9.52 -14.64
CA ILE A 45 6.94 8.14 -14.28
C ILE A 45 6.69 7.21 -15.48
N SER A 46 5.52 7.33 -16.12
CA SER A 46 5.19 6.54 -17.32
C SER A 46 6.16 6.77 -18.47
N LYS A 47 6.60 8.02 -18.70
CA LYS A 47 7.59 8.34 -19.74
C LYS A 47 8.97 7.75 -19.43
N GLU A 48 9.47 7.89 -18.20
CA GLU A 48 10.75 7.31 -17.81
C GLU A 48 10.73 5.78 -17.89
N LEU A 49 9.64 5.16 -17.44
CA LEU A 49 9.48 3.70 -17.46
C LEU A 49 9.39 3.16 -18.89
N ARG A 50 8.60 3.83 -19.75
CA ARG A 50 8.50 3.50 -21.19
C ARG A 50 9.84 3.63 -21.93
N ASN A 51 10.66 4.62 -21.55
CA ASN A 51 11.98 4.81 -22.15
C ASN A 51 13.01 3.76 -21.67
N LYS A 52 12.83 3.20 -20.47
CA LYS A 52 13.74 2.21 -19.90
C LYS A 52 13.44 0.78 -20.34
N ILE A 53 12.16 0.45 -20.53
CA ILE A 53 11.76 -0.92 -20.85
C ILE A 53 11.86 -1.15 -22.36
N SER A 54 12.68 -2.11 -22.74
CA SER A 54 12.97 -2.43 -24.15
C SER A 54 12.08 -3.54 -24.70
N SER A 55 11.50 -4.39 -23.84
CA SER A 55 10.64 -5.50 -24.26
C SER A 55 9.43 -5.72 -23.34
N LYS A 56 8.41 -6.41 -23.87
CA LYS A 56 7.23 -6.79 -23.08
C LYS A 56 7.60 -7.77 -21.97
N ASP A 57 8.55 -8.68 -22.21
CA ASP A 57 8.99 -9.67 -21.22
C ASP A 57 9.72 -9.00 -20.06
N GLU A 58 10.54 -7.98 -20.33
CA GLU A 58 11.19 -7.15 -19.31
C GLU A 58 10.15 -6.38 -18.47
N ALA A 59 9.10 -5.83 -19.11
CA ALA A 59 7.99 -5.20 -18.38
C ALA A 59 7.25 -6.19 -17.47
N MET A 60 7.07 -7.44 -17.90
CA MET A 60 6.39 -8.47 -17.10
C MET A 60 7.25 -8.90 -15.92
N GLN A 61 8.55 -9.13 -16.11
CA GLN A 61 9.44 -9.48 -15.00
C GLN A 61 9.51 -8.34 -13.97
N LEU A 62 9.70 -7.11 -14.43
CA LEU A 62 9.72 -5.94 -13.54
C LEU A 62 8.39 -5.76 -12.79
N LEU A 63 7.25 -6.10 -13.40
CA LEU A 63 5.95 -6.07 -12.73
C LEU A 63 5.90 -7.07 -11.58
N ILE A 64 6.42 -8.29 -11.77
CA ILE A 64 6.47 -9.31 -10.73
C ILE A 64 7.31 -8.80 -9.56
N ASP A 65 8.56 -8.38 -9.82
CA ASP A 65 9.50 -7.91 -8.81
C ASP A 65 8.91 -6.72 -8.02
N VAL A 66 8.31 -5.74 -8.72
CA VAL A 66 7.68 -4.57 -8.08
C VAL A 66 6.49 -4.97 -7.20
N CYS A 67 5.69 -5.97 -7.62
CA CYS A 67 4.57 -6.45 -6.81
C CYS A 67 5.06 -7.16 -5.54
N GLU A 68 6.08 -8.01 -5.64
CA GLU A 68 6.66 -8.71 -4.49
C GLU A 68 7.26 -7.73 -3.47
N GLU A 69 8.03 -6.75 -3.95
CA GLU A 69 8.59 -5.70 -3.09
C GLU A 69 7.48 -4.83 -2.46
N CYS A 70 6.43 -4.49 -3.23
CA CYS A 70 5.28 -3.74 -2.72
C CYS A 70 4.64 -4.47 -1.54
N GLU A 71 4.37 -5.76 -1.73
CA GLU A 71 3.77 -6.64 -0.73
C GLU A 71 4.64 -6.71 0.54
N GLU A 72 5.95 -6.95 0.38
CA GLU A 72 6.88 -7.04 1.51
C GLU A 72 6.92 -5.74 2.32
N LEU A 73 6.99 -4.59 1.64
CA LEU A 73 7.01 -3.27 2.28
C LEU A 73 5.73 -3.03 3.09
N LEU A 74 4.55 -3.33 2.53
CA LEU A 74 3.28 -3.12 3.21
C LEU A 74 3.10 -4.06 4.41
N VAL A 75 3.56 -5.30 4.30
CA VAL A 75 3.60 -6.25 5.44
C VAL A 75 4.54 -5.73 6.53
N ASN A 76 5.72 -5.24 6.17
CA ASN A 76 6.68 -4.68 7.12
C ASN A 76 6.15 -3.40 7.78
N ALA A 77 5.42 -2.54 7.08
CA ALA A 77 4.71 -1.40 7.66
C ALA A 77 3.73 -1.87 8.74
N GLY A 78 2.87 -2.84 8.43
CA GLY A 78 1.93 -3.42 9.40
C GLY A 78 2.61 -4.02 10.63
N ARG A 79 3.77 -4.69 10.46
CA ARG A 79 4.57 -5.20 11.60
C ARG A 79 5.06 -4.07 12.51
N LYS A 80 5.46 -2.93 11.95
CA LYS A 80 5.89 -1.76 12.73
C LYS A 80 4.72 -1.09 13.44
N TYR A 81 3.56 -0.96 12.80
CA TYR A 81 2.38 -0.40 13.48
C TYR A 81 1.85 -1.30 14.58
N ARG A 82 1.88 -2.63 14.40
CA ARG A 82 1.59 -3.59 15.48
C ARG A 82 2.53 -3.41 16.67
N LEU A 83 3.82 -3.22 16.41
CA LEU A 83 4.82 -2.96 17.44
C LEU A 83 4.60 -1.61 18.12
N ALA A 84 4.24 -0.56 17.37
CA ALA A 84 3.86 0.74 17.94
C ALA A 84 2.66 0.58 18.90
N LEU A 85 1.62 -0.16 18.51
CA LEU A 85 0.45 -0.44 19.34
C LEU A 85 0.75 -1.32 20.57
N SER A 86 1.82 -2.13 20.53
CA SER A 86 2.29 -2.86 21.71
C SER A 86 3.00 -1.96 22.74
N ILE A 87 3.52 -0.81 22.29
CA ILE A 87 4.16 0.20 23.15
C ILE A 87 3.09 1.16 23.69
N ASP A 88 2.21 1.64 22.80
CA ASP A 88 1.05 2.47 23.14
C ASP A 88 -0.19 1.97 22.39
N SER A 89 -1.06 1.26 23.12
CA SER A 89 -2.29 0.71 22.57
C SER A 89 -3.31 1.77 22.12
N ASN A 90 -3.12 3.03 22.49
CA ASN A 90 -4.01 4.14 22.13
C ASN A 90 -3.45 5.00 20.99
N ASP A 91 -2.34 4.63 20.33
CA ASP A 91 -1.82 5.38 19.20
C ASP A 91 -2.72 5.24 17.96
N VAL A 92 -3.69 6.15 17.86
CA VAL A 92 -4.64 6.25 16.74
C VAL A 92 -3.94 6.44 15.39
N ARG A 93 -2.74 7.02 15.35
CA ARG A 93 -1.98 7.20 14.09
C ARG A 93 -1.42 5.87 13.61
N ALA A 94 -1.01 4.99 14.54
CA ALA A 94 -0.57 3.65 14.18
C ALA A 94 -1.73 2.81 13.62
N LEU A 95 -2.94 2.93 14.18
CA LEU A 95 -4.14 2.29 13.63
C LEU A 95 -4.48 2.82 12.24
N TYR A 96 -4.51 4.14 12.07
CA TYR A 96 -4.75 4.79 10.78
C TYR A 96 -3.78 4.30 9.70
N ASN A 97 -2.47 4.37 9.98
CA ASN A 97 -1.46 4.00 9.00
C ASN A 97 -1.43 2.49 8.74
N TRP A 98 -1.78 1.65 9.71
CA TRP A 98 -1.94 0.22 9.47
C TRP A 98 -3.15 -0.07 8.57
N GLY A 99 -4.27 0.62 8.78
CA GLY A 99 -5.41 0.56 7.87
C GLY A 99 -5.05 0.96 6.44
N LEU A 100 -4.22 2.00 6.26
CA LEU A 100 -3.70 2.37 4.94
C LEU A 100 -2.81 1.29 4.33
N ALA A 101 -1.88 0.70 5.11
CA ALA A 101 -1.01 -0.37 4.63
C ALA A 101 -1.83 -1.57 4.13
N LEU A 102 -2.87 -1.96 4.87
CA LEU A 102 -3.79 -3.02 4.48
C LEU A 102 -4.63 -2.62 3.26
N SER A 103 -5.09 -1.38 3.18
CA SER A 103 -5.86 -0.89 2.03
C SER A 103 -5.04 -0.90 0.73
N PHE A 104 -3.78 -0.49 0.78
CA PHE A 104 -2.87 -0.57 -0.36
C PHE A 104 -2.55 -2.02 -0.74
N ARG A 105 -2.44 -2.90 0.26
CA ARG A 105 -2.22 -4.32 0.03
C ARG A 105 -3.43 -5.00 -0.62
N GLY A 106 -4.64 -4.71 -0.16
CA GLY A 106 -5.88 -5.17 -0.77
C GLY A 106 -6.00 -4.68 -2.22
N GLN A 107 -5.62 -3.44 -2.49
CA GLN A 107 -5.55 -2.89 -3.85
C GLN A 107 -4.55 -3.62 -4.74
N LEU A 108 -3.34 -3.91 -4.25
CA LEU A 108 -2.32 -4.66 -4.99
C LEU A 108 -2.84 -6.05 -5.41
N ILE A 109 -3.50 -6.75 -4.49
CA ILE A 109 -4.09 -8.08 -4.72
C ILE A 109 -5.26 -7.98 -5.71
N ALA A 110 -6.14 -7.00 -5.54
CA ALA A 110 -7.27 -6.78 -6.46
C ALA A 110 -6.81 -6.49 -7.90
N ASP A 111 -5.68 -5.80 -8.07
CA ASP A 111 -5.09 -5.49 -9.38
C ASP A 111 -4.54 -6.74 -10.12
N ILE A 112 -4.47 -7.92 -9.47
CA ILE A 112 -4.18 -9.21 -10.13
C ILE A 112 -5.36 -9.62 -11.03
N GLY A 113 -6.58 -9.29 -10.62
CA GLY A 113 -7.81 -9.58 -11.36
C GLY A 113 -8.84 -10.39 -10.53
N PRO A 114 -9.93 -10.84 -11.18
CA PRO A 114 -11.07 -11.45 -10.49
C PRO A 114 -10.72 -12.69 -9.65
N GLY A 115 -9.68 -13.44 -10.02
CA GLY A 115 -9.22 -14.62 -9.29
C GLY A 115 -8.71 -14.33 -7.88
N ALA A 116 -8.32 -13.09 -7.60
CA ALA A 116 -7.79 -12.66 -6.30
C ALA A 116 -8.82 -11.88 -5.46
N ALA A 117 -10.07 -11.78 -5.91
CA ALA A 117 -11.09 -10.93 -5.27
C ALA A 117 -11.35 -11.28 -3.80
N PHE A 118 -11.48 -12.57 -3.47
CA PHE A 118 -11.69 -13.02 -2.10
C PHE A 118 -10.48 -12.75 -1.19
N GLU A 119 -9.26 -12.84 -1.72
CA GLU A 119 -8.07 -12.50 -0.96
C GLU A 119 -7.97 -11.00 -0.70
N ALA A 120 -8.28 -10.18 -1.71
CA ALA A 120 -8.35 -8.73 -1.56
C ALA A 120 -9.42 -8.32 -0.54
N GLU A 121 -10.62 -8.91 -0.62
CA GLU A 121 -11.73 -8.67 0.31
C GLU A 121 -11.32 -8.93 1.76
N ARG A 122 -10.68 -10.07 2.04
CA ARG A 122 -10.18 -10.38 3.39
C ARG A 122 -9.21 -9.32 3.90
N VAL A 123 -8.34 -8.80 3.03
CA VAL A 123 -7.39 -7.75 3.41
C VAL A 123 -8.08 -6.40 3.62
N PHE A 124 -9.10 -6.08 2.82
CA PHE A 124 -9.92 -4.88 3.02
C PHE A 124 -10.71 -4.92 4.32
N LEU A 125 -11.32 -6.07 4.67
CA LEU A 125 -12.00 -6.26 5.95
C LEU A 125 -11.03 -6.02 7.13
N ALA A 126 -9.81 -6.55 7.05
CA ALA A 126 -8.80 -6.28 8.06
C ALA A 126 -8.41 -4.80 8.15
N ALA A 127 -8.46 -4.05 7.03
CA ALA A 127 -8.23 -2.61 7.03
C ALA A 127 -9.38 -1.86 7.72
N ILE A 128 -10.63 -2.23 7.41
CA ILE A 128 -11.85 -1.70 8.05
C ILE A 128 -11.75 -1.86 9.57
N ASP A 129 -11.39 -3.06 10.05
CA ASP A 129 -11.20 -3.30 11.49
C ASP A 129 -10.22 -2.32 12.16
N LYS A 130 -9.16 -1.89 11.45
CA LYS A 130 -8.19 -0.94 12.00
C LYS A 130 -8.75 0.48 12.04
N PHE A 131 -9.53 0.87 11.04
CA PHE A 131 -10.20 2.16 11.02
C PHE A 131 -11.35 2.22 12.04
N ASP A 132 -12.10 1.14 12.22
CA ASP A 132 -13.13 1.05 13.27
C ASP A 132 -12.51 1.14 14.66
N ALA A 133 -11.39 0.43 14.89
CA ALA A 133 -10.65 0.55 16.14
C ALA A 133 -10.12 1.98 16.39
N MET A 134 -9.73 2.70 15.33
CA MET A 134 -9.34 4.11 15.42
C MET A 134 -10.52 4.99 15.83
N LEU A 135 -11.69 4.82 15.20
CA LEU A 135 -12.90 5.59 15.51
C LEU A 135 -13.37 5.36 16.96
N LEU A 136 -13.39 4.11 17.40
CA LEU A 136 -13.77 3.76 18.78
C LEU A 136 -12.84 4.40 19.82
N LYS A 137 -11.54 4.50 19.54
CA LYS A 137 -10.57 5.14 20.44
C LYS A 137 -10.61 6.67 20.35
N GLY A 138 -10.94 7.23 19.18
CA GLY A 138 -11.08 8.68 19.00
C GLY A 138 -12.22 9.29 19.83
N ASN A 139 -13.36 8.59 19.92
CA ASN A 139 -14.53 9.05 20.68
C ASN A 139 -14.33 9.06 22.20
N VAL A 140 -13.30 8.36 22.73
CA VAL A 140 -13.00 8.37 24.17
C VAL A 140 -12.36 9.69 24.63
N TYR A 141 -11.77 10.47 23.71
CA TYR A 141 -11.06 11.71 24.02
C TYR A 141 -11.79 12.99 23.58
N ALA A 142 -12.98 12.85 22.98
CA ALA A 142 -13.91 13.93 22.71
C ALA A 142 -15.33 13.45 23.08
N PRO A 143 -15.68 13.39 24.39
CA PRO A 143 -17.07 13.19 24.77
C PRO A 143 -17.88 14.41 24.32
N ASP A 144 -19.02 14.15 23.69
CA ASP A 144 -20.03 15.18 23.35
C ASP A 144 -20.44 16.01 24.58
#